data_AF-A0A2D4JBI5-F1
#
_entry.id   AF-A0A2D4JBI5-F1
#
_cell.length_a   1.000
_cell.length_b   1.000
_cell.length_c   1.000
_cell.angle_alpha   90.00
_cell.angle_beta   90.00
_cell.angle_gamma   90.00
#
_symmetry.space_group_name_H-M   'P 1'
#
loop_
_entity.id
_entity.type
_entity.pdbx_description
1 polymer ?
#
loop_
_entity_poly.entity_id
_entity_poly.type
_entity_poly.pdbx_seq_one_letter_code
_entity_poly.pdbx_strand_id
1 'polypeptide(L)'
;CPPAYQGLSCQDCAAGYTRTGGGLYLGHCTLCECNGHSESCHPETGTCSHCLHHAAGEFCERCAPGYYGDATAGTPEDCQPCACPLPDPENQFSRTCESLEGGGYRCTVCEPGYTGQYCEQCASGYTGNPNIHGQKCLPLGLPKQPRLVVRIHPSRTAVSQGSEVTLRCQVSGEPPHFFYWSREDGHPVPSTAQRREQGVELHFASIRPSEAGVYVCTCRNPHFTNSSRSEVVVTEGPSKAISVTVEEQKVQNVKAGSDVTFLCTARSKVSLWGVGERGKCGGILAKGRQKSSRSGPRGPGETC
;
A
#
# COMPACT_ATOMS: atom_id res chain seq x y z
N CYS A 1 -46.67 58.28 25.10
CA CYS A 1 -47.46 57.51 24.11
C CYS A 1 -48.12 56.33 24.81
N PRO A 2 -49.23 55.77 24.28
CA PRO A 2 -49.80 54.52 24.78
C PRO A 2 -48.77 53.35 24.70
N PRO A 3 -48.96 52.24 25.43
CA PRO A 3 -47.93 51.19 25.62
C PRO A 3 -47.35 50.52 24.36
N ALA A 4 -48.00 50.64 23.20
CA ALA A 4 -47.54 50.08 21.92
C ALA A 4 -46.89 51.11 20.96
N TYR A 5 -46.81 52.38 21.37
CA TYR A 5 -46.40 53.50 20.50
C TYR A 5 -45.23 54.27 21.09
N GLN A 6 -44.40 54.84 20.23
CA GLN A 6 -43.26 55.68 20.58
C GLN A 6 -43.09 56.85 19.59
N GLY A 7 -42.05 57.67 19.80
CA GLY A 7 -41.78 58.86 18.99
C GLY A 7 -42.39 60.14 19.57
N LEU A 8 -41.99 61.29 19.04
CA LEU A 8 -42.40 62.62 19.53
C LEU A 8 -43.91 62.89 19.39
N SER A 9 -44.58 62.16 18.50
CA SER A 9 -46.02 62.27 18.24
C SER A 9 -46.74 60.92 18.34
N CYS A 10 -46.12 59.91 18.94
CA CYS A 10 -46.70 58.56 19.07
C CYS A 10 -47.04 57.92 17.73
N GLN A 11 -46.29 58.26 16.70
CA GLN A 11 -46.54 57.83 15.33
C GLN A 11 -45.91 56.47 14.99
N ASP A 12 -44.88 56.08 15.75
CA ASP A 12 -44.08 54.88 15.51
C ASP A 12 -44.48 53.76 16.49
N CYS A 13 -44.33 52.49 16.09
CA CYS A 13 -44.52 51.37 17.01
C CYS A 13 -43.35 51.26 17.99
N ALA A 14 -43.67 51.02 19.26
CA ALA A 14 -42.67 50.74 20.30
C ALA A 14 -41.96 49.40 20.02
N ALA A 15 -40.78 49.20 20.62
CA ALA A 15 -40.06 47.92 20.51
C ALA A 15 -40.94 46.74 20.95
N GLY A 16 -40.92 45.64 20.19
CA GLY A 16 -41.80 44.49 20.41
C GLY A 16 -43.20 44.63 19.81
N TYR A 17 -43.48 45.71 19.08
CA TYR A 17 -44.72 45.94 18.37
C TYR A 17 -44.50 46.21 16.88
N THR A 18 -45.46 45.78 16.07
CA THR A 18 -45.48 46.00 14.62
C THR A 18 -46.82 46.57 14.16
N ARG A 19 -46.82 47.26 13.03
CA ARG A 19 -47.99 47.93 12.48
C ARG A 19 -48.85 46.95 11.69
N THR A 20 -50.13 46.89 12.00
CA THR A 20 -51.10 46.16 11.18
C THR A 20 -51.23 46.85 9.82
N GLY A 21 -50.85 46.17 8.74
CA GLY A 21 -50.81 46.72 7.37
C GLY A 21 -52.17 47.09 6.74
N GLY A 22 -53.23 47.27 7.54
CA GLY A 22 -54.57 47.63 7.07
C GLY A 22 -55.45 48.29 8.13
N GLY A 23 -56.33 49.20 7.70
CA GLY A 23 -57.33 49.90 8.53
C GLY A 23 -57.48 51.40 8.23
N LEU A 24 -58.47 52.05 8.85
CA LEU A 24 -58.54 53.52 8.91
C LEU A 24 -57.34 54.05 9.74
N TYR A 25 -56.67 55.11 9.28
CA TYR A 25 -55.52 55.76 9.95
C TYR A 25 -54.21 54.94 10.03
N LEU A 26 -53.81 54.29 8.94
CA LEU A 26 -52.52 53.56 8.82
C LEU A 26 -52.38 52.33 9.74
N GLY A 27 -53.44 51.83 10.38
CA GLY A 27 -53.37 50.66 11.26
C GLY A 27 -52.83 50.95 12.66
N HIS A 28 -52.90 49.95 13.54
CA HIS A 28 -52.50 50.04 14.95
C HIS A 28 -51.30 49.13 15.24
N CYS A 29 -50.52 49.50 16.26
CA CYS A 29 -49.37 48.72 16.72
C CYS A 29 -49.84 47.53 17.57
N THR A 30 -49.54 46.31 17.12
CA THR A 30 -49.81 45.03 17.80
C THR A 30 -48.52 44.35 18.20
N LEU A 31 -48.56 43.45 19.18
CA LEU A 31 -47.39 42.69 19.60
C LEU A 31 -46.82 41.88 18.42
N CYS A 32 -45.51 41.70 18.38
CA CYS A 32 -44.85 40.82 17.43
C CYS A 32 -45.33 39.36 17.57
N GLU A 33 -45.65 38.71 16.46
CA GLU A 33 -46.04 37.30 16.40
C GLU A 33 -44.84 36.43 15.99
N CYS A 34 -43.93 36.19 16.93
CA CYS A 34 -42.69 35.44 16.69
C CYS A 34 -42.71 34.02 17.26
N ASN A 35 -43.89 33.42 17.40
CA ASN A 35 -44.09 32.08 17.98
C ASN A 35 -43.34 31.87 19.32
N GLY A 36 -43.21 32.90 20.16
CA GLY A 36 -42.46 32.80 21.43
C GLY A 36 -40.93 32.67 21.29
N HIS A 37 -40.40 32.77 20.07
CA HIS A 37 -38.97 32.66 19.78
C HIS A 37 -38.26 34.00 19.57
N SER A 38 -38.97 35.13 19.60
CA SER A 38 -38.36 36.46 19.67
C SER A 38 -39.30 37.46 20.32
N GLU A 39 -38.73 38.44 21.02
CA GLU A 39 -39.46 39.58 21.60
C GLU A 39 -39.35 40.83 20.72
N SER A 40 -38.68 40.73 19.58
CA SER A 40 -38.36 41.87 18.71
C SER A 40 -38.69 41.56 17.25
N CYS A 41 -39.30 42.53 16.57
CA CYS A 41 -39.61 42.43 15.15
C CYS A 41 -39.57 43.81 14.48
N HIS A 42 -39.55 43.79 13.16
CA HIS A 42 -39.56 45.00 12.34
C HIS A 42 -40.90 45.74 12.48
N PRO A 43 -40.89 47.06 12.75
CA PRO A 43 -42.10 47.80 13.14
C PRO A 43 -43.15 47.93 12.04
N GLU A 44 -42.79 47.71 10.78
CA GLU A 44 -43.73 47.83 9.64
C GLU A 44 -44.04 46.49 8.94
N THR A 45 -43.14 45.50 9.04
CA THR A 45 -43.30 44.22 8.30
C THR A 45 -43.66 43.07 9.22
N GLY A 46 -43.46 43.21 10.53
CA GLY A 46 -43.65 42.13 11.50
C GLY A 46 -42.56 41.06 11.48
N THR A 47 -41.56 41.17 10.60
CA THR A 47 -40.44 40.22 10.52
C THR A 47 -39.66 40.17 11.83
N CYS A 48 -39.60 39.01 12.46
CA CYS A 48 -38.92 38.79 13.71
C CYS A 48 -37.39 38.90 13.56
N SER A 49 -36.75 39.58 14.49
CA SER A 49 -35.29 39.66 14.57
C SER A 49 -34.75 38.64 15.57
N HIS A 50 -33.63 38.00 15.23
CA HIS A 50 -32.91 37.07 16.11
C HIS A 50 -33.79 35.98 16.75
N CYS A 51 -34.38 35.11 15.91
CA CYS A 51 -35.09 33.92 16.41
C CYS A 51 -34.19 33.10 17.37
N LEU A 52 -34.65 32.96 18.60
CA LEU A 52 -34.07 32.17 19.67
C LEU A 52 -34.50 30.70 19.55
N HIS A 53 -33.98 29.86 20.44
CA HIS A 53 -34.33 28.43 20.53
C HIS A 53 -34.16 27.66 19.20
N HIS A 54 -33.19 28.09 18.38
CA HIS A 54 -32.89 27.50 17.08
C HIS A 54 -34.07 27.52 16.09
N ALA A 55 -35.02 28.43 16.28
CA ALA A 55 -36.02 28.76 15.28
C ALA A 55 -35.44 29.67 14.18
N ALA A 56 -36.13 29.71 13.04
CA ALA A 56 -35.78 30.46 11.85
C ALA A 56 -37.05 30.75 11.05
N GLY A 57 -36.94 31.62 10.04
CA GLY A 57 -38.08 32.12 9.28
C GLY A 57 -38.38 33.57 9.60
N GLU A 58 -39.37 34.14 8.90
CA GLU A 58 -39.76 35.55 9.09
C GLU A 58 -40.52 35.76 10.40
N PHE A 59 -41.17 34.71 10.90
CA PHE A 59 -41.97 34.70 12.12
C PHE A 59 -41.46 33.65 13.12
N CYS A 60 -40.22 33.18 12.92
CA CYS A 60 -39.64 32.07 13.68
C CYS A 60 -40.49 30.78 13.62
N GLU A 61 -41.13 30.54 12.48
CA GLU A 61 -42.13 29.50 12.26
C GLU A 61 -41.57 28.13 11.84
N ARG A 62 -40.25 28.03 11.66
CA ARG A 62 -39.57 26.78 11.29
C ARG A 62 -38.27 26.61 12.06
N CYS A 63 -37.77 25.39 12.18
CA CYS A 63 -36.45 25.18 12.77
C CYS A 63 -35.32 25.60 11.81
N ALA A 64 -34.23 26.10 12.38
CA ALA A 64 -33.02 26.44 11.65
C ALA A 64 -32.38 25.19 11.00
N PRO A 65 -31.57 25.33 9.94
CA PRO A 65 -30.86 24.20 9.34
C PRO A 65 -30.03 23.44 10.38
N GLY A 66 -30.18 22.11 10.42
CA GLY A 66 -29.53 21.28 11.45
C GLY A 66 -30.39 21.08 12.71
N TYR A 67 -31.62 21.58 12.72
CA TYR A 67 -32.62 21.35 13.75
C TYR A 67 -33.94 20.87 13.15
N TYR A 68 -34.71 20.12 13.95
CA TYR A 68 -36.01 19.61 13.57
C TYR A 68 -37.01 19.70 14.73
N GLY A 69 -38.29 19.72 14.38
CA GLY A 69 -39.40 19.78 15.33
C GLY A 69 -40.50 20.72 14.88
N ASP A 70 -41.24 21.28 15.83
CA ASP A 70 -42.39 22.16 15.59
C ASP A 70 -42.17 23.51 16.27
N ALA A 71 -41.64 24.48 15.52
CA ALA A 71 -41.34 25.84 15.97
C ALA A 71 -42.59 26.72 16.20
N THR A 72 -43.80 26.16 16.08
CA THR A 72 -45.05 26.91 16.28
C THR A 72 -45.70 26.65 17.64
N ALA A 73 -45.18 25.70 18.41
CA ALA A 73 -45.72 25.36 19.73
C ALA A 73 -45.38 26.43 20.80
N GLY A 74 -44.32 27.21 20.59
CA GLY A 74 -43.92 28.34 21.42
C GLY A 74 -43.11 27.97 22.65
N THR A 75 -42.38 26.86 22.62
CA THR A 75 -41.51 26.40 23.71
C THR A 75 -40.02 26.43 23.31
N PRO A 76 -39.09 26.60 24.27
CA PRO A 76 -37.66 26.55 23.97
C PRO A 76 -37.17 25.22 23.39
N GLU A 77 -37.91 24.13 23.56
CA GLU A 77 -37.55 22.78 23.15
C GLU A 77 -38.11 22.40 21.77
N ASP A 78 -38.85 23.30 21.12
CA ASP A 78 -39.53 23.09 19.84
C ASP A 78 -38.60 22.63 18.72
N CYS A 79 -37.34 23.06 18.74
CA CYS A 79 -36.33 22.73 17.75
C CYS A 79 -35.14 21.98 18.37
N GLN A 80 -35.06 20.68 18.06
CA GLN A 80 -34.00 19.79 18.55
C GLN A 80 -32.93 19.55 17.47
N PRO A 81 -31.65 19.35 17.84
CA PRO A 81 -30.60 19.07 16.87
C PRO A 81 -30.83 17.72 16.18
N CYS A 82 -30.49 17.63 14.89
CA CYS A 82 -30.64 16.40 14.12
C CYS A 82 -29.79 15.25 14.68
N ALA A 83 -30.34 14.02 14.71
CA ALA A 83 -29.60 12.79 14.97
C ALA A 83 -29.49 11.96 13.67
N CYS A 84 -28.30 11.94 13.05
CA CYS A 84 -28.12 11.37 11.72
C CYS A 84 -27.06 10.25 11.73
N PRO A 85 -27.33 9.03 12.21
CA PRO A 85 -28.58 8.54 12.80
C PRO A 85 -28.68 8.65 14.32
N LEU A 86 -27.57 8.89 15.01
CA LEU A 86 -27.52 9.02 16.47
C LEU A 86 -27.15 10.46 16.88
N PRO A 87 -27.50 10.89 18.11
CA PRO A 87 -27.15 12.22 18.61
C PRO A 87 -25.66 12.34 18.97
N ASP A 88 -24.92 11.23 19.06
CA ASP A 88 -23.50 11.24 19.36
C ASP A 88 -22.67 11.74 18.17
N PRO A 89 -21.69 12.64 18.40
CA PRO A 89 -20.82 13.15 17.35
C PRO A 89 -20.05 12.07 16.57
N GLU A 90 -19.80 10.89 17.18
CA GLU A 90 -19.12 9.77 16.51
C GLU A 90 -19.97 9.06 15.46
N ASN A 91 -21.29 9.21 15.57
CA ASN A 91 -22.31 8.57 14.75
C ASN A 91 -23.24 9.58 14.07
N GLN A 92 -22.81 10.83 13.96
CA GLN A 92 -23.53 11.87 13.25
C GLN A 92 -22.92 12.04 11.85
N PHE A 93 -23.36 11.18 10.93
CA PHE A 93 -22.93 11.09 9.52
C PHE A 93 -23.66 12.06 8.58
N SER A 94 -24.43 13.01 9.13
CA SER A 94 -24.89 14.22 8.46
C SER A 94 -25.07 15.32 9.50
N ARG A 95 -24.57 16.52 9.22
CA ARG A 95 -24.70 17.68 10.12
C ARG A 95 -25.98 18.47 9.91
N THR A 96 -26.70 18.22 8.81
CA THR A 96 -27.87 18.98 8.41
C THR A 96 -29.07 18.06 8.19
N CYS A 97 -30.24 18.50 8.61
CA CYS A 97 -31.52 17.87 8.33
C CYS A 97 -32.61 18.91 8.09
N GLU A 98 -33.73 18.44 7.58
CA GLU A 98 -34.96 19.21 7.39
C GLU A 98 -36.14 18.49 8.06
N SER A 99 -37.07 19.26 8.62
CA SER A 99 -38.31 18.73 9.20
C SER A 99 -39.26 18.26 8.09
N LEU A 100 -39.97 17.16 8.34
CA LEU A 100 -40.95 16.58 7.41
C LEU A 100 -42.39 16.94 7.81
N GLU A 101 -43.27 17.10 6.82
CA GLU A 101 -44.72 17.19 7.04
C GLU A 101 -45.23 15.87 7.65
N GLY A 102 -45.73 15.93 8.89
CA GLY A 102 -46.26 14.76 9.61
C GLY A 102 -45.46 14.31 10.85
N GLY A 103 -44.40 15.04 11.22
CA GLY A 103 -43.61 14.74 12.42
C GLY A 103 -42.45 13.79 12.11
N GLY A 104 -41.24 14.35 12.08
CA GLY A 104 -40.01 13.65 11.74
C GLY A 104 -39.06 14.54 10.96
N TYR A 105 -37.92 14.00 10.54
CA TYR A 105 -36.93 14.74 9.75
C TYR A 105 -36.21 13.81 8.79
N ARG A 106 -35.57 14.38 7.77
CA ARG A 106 -34.62 13.66 6.92
C ARG A 106 -33.28 14.37 6.94
N CYS A 107 -32.21 13.60 7.02
CA CYS A 107 -30.86 14.09 6.85
C CYS A 107 -30.63 14.45 5.38
N THR A 108 -30.03 15.62 5.14
CA THR A 108 -29.94 16.18 3.78
C THR A 108 -28.65 15.80 3.06
N VAL A 109 -27.56 15.59 3.80
CA VAL A 109 -26.23 15.29 3.23
C VAL A 109 -25.54 14.19 4.04
N CYS A 110 -25.75 12.93 3.63
CA CYS A 110 -25.02 11.81 4.22
C CYS A 110 -23.55 11.81 3.79
N GLU A 111 -22.66 11.48 4.74
CA GLU A 111 -21.24 11.27 4.47
C GLU A 111 -21.01 10.13 3.45
N PRO A 112 -19.87 10.12 2.73
CA PRO A 112 -19.55 9.06 1.78
C PRO A 112 -19.58 7.67 2.42
N GLY A 113 -20.36 6.77 1.83
CA GLY A 113 -20.53 5.41 2.34
C GLY A 113 -21.79 5.19 3.19
N TYR A 114 -22.57 6.23 3.41
CA TYR A 114 -23.82 6.20 4.16
C TYR A 114 -25.02 6.54 3.27
N THR A 115 -26.17 5.96 3.59
CA THR A 115 -27.45 6.17 2.89
C THR A 115 -28.61 5.93 3.86
N GLY A 116 -29.84 6.19 3.42
CA GLY A 116 -31.05 6.15 4.25
C GLY A 116 -31.53 7.54 4.67
N GLN A 117 -32.71 7.61 5.28
CA GLN A 117 -33.34 8.87 5.69
C GLN A 117 -32.53 9.59 6.79
N TYR A 118 -31.91 8.80 7.66
CA TYR A 118 -31.12 9.24 8.80
C TYR A 118 -29.63 8.94 8.62
N CYS A 119 -29.19 8.60 7.40
CA CYS A 119 -27.84 8.07 7.13
C CYS A 119 -27.53 6.81 7.95
N GLU A 120 -28.56 6.00 8.20
CA GLU A 120 -28.56 4.84 9.09
C GLU A 120 -28.10 3.54 8.42
N GLN A 121 -27.86 3.57 7.11
CA GLN A 121 -27.54 2.41 6.28
C GLN A 121 -26.20 2.61 5.59
N CYS A 122 -25.47 1.53 5.34
CA CYS A 122 -24.28 1.60 4.49
C CYS A 122 -24.68 1.63 3.01
N ALA A 123 -24.07 2.55 2.27
CA ALA A 123 -24.21 2.62 0.83
C ALA A 123 -23.60 1.37 0.17
N SER A 124 -23.96 1.14 -1.10
CA SER A 124 -23.41 0.01 -1.87
C SER A 124 -21.88 0.02 -1.86
N GLY A 125 -21.27 -1.13 -1.54
CA GLY A 125 -19.82 -1.24 -1.41
C GLY A 125 -19.26 -0.86 -0.04
N TYR A 126 -20.12 -0.70 0.99
CA TYR A 126 -19.71 -0.48 2.38
C TYR A 126 -20.37 -1.51 3.32
N THR A 127 -19.76 -1.74 4.49
CA THR A 127 -20.23 -2.66 5.54
C THR A 127 -20.02 -2.08 6.93
N GLY A 128 -20.87 -2.47 7.88
CA GLY A 128 -20.89 -1.93 9.24
C GLY A 128 -22.33 -1.65 9.70
N ASN A 129 -22.49 -1.09 10.90
CA ASN A 129 -23.78 -0.66 11.41
C ASN A 129 -23.72 0.74 12.03
N PRO A 130 -24.19 1.79 11.32
CA PRO A 130 -24.23 3.17 11.81
C PRO A 130 -25.05 3.41 13.08
N ASN A 131 -26.00 2.51 13.40
CA ASN A 131 -26.90 2.64 14.55
C ASN A 131 -26.31 2.17 15.88
N ILE A 132 -25.03 1.75 15.88
CA ILE A 132 -24.31 1.34 17.09
C ILE A 132 -23.27 2.41 17.39
N HIS A 133 -23.25 2.90 18.63
CA HIS A 133 -22.25 3.86 19.11
C HIS A 133 -20.82 3.41 18.75
N GLY A 134 -20.07 4.29 18.08
CA GLY A 134 -18.70 4.08 17.61
C GLY A 134 -18.55 3.29 16.31
N GLN A 135 -19.60 2.63 15.80
CA GLN A 135 -19.52 1.90 14.54
C GLN A 135 -19.76 2.78 13.31
N LYS A 136 -19.10 2.44 12.21
CA LYS A 136 -19.06 3.23 10.97
C LYS A 136 -19.21 2.32 9.75
N CYS A 137 -19.60 2.90 8.62
CA CYS A 137 -19.59 2.21 7.34
C CYS A 137 -18.17 2.20 6.77
N LEU A 138 -17.64 1.00 6.53
CA LEU A 138 -16.30 0.78 5.99
C LEU A 138 -16.39 0.20 4.57
N PRO A 139 -15.57 0.65 3.61
CA PRO A 139 -15.58 0.10 2.25
C PRO A 139 -15.34 -1.42 2.24
N LEU A 140 -16.22 -2.15 1.55
CA LEU A 140 -16.06 -3.55 1.21
C LEU A 140 -14.92 -3.68 0.20
N GLY A 141 -13.73 -3.98 0.69
CA GLY A 141 -12.61 -4.40 -0.16
C GLY A 141 -11.89 -3.27 -0.89
N LEU A 142 -11.33 -2.31 -0.15
CA LEU A 142 -10.00 -1.87 -0.56
C LEU A 142 -9.06 -3.06 -0.30
N PRO A 143 -8.44 -3.69 -1.33
CA PRO A 143 -7.14 -4.26 -1.04
C PRO A 143 -6.37 -3.07 -0.48
N LYS A 144 -5.82 -3.21 0.72
CA LYS A 144 -4.72 -2.38 1.17
C LYS A 144 -3.71 -2.45 0.04
N GLN A 145 -3.76 -1.51 -0.93
CA GLN A 145 -2.92 -1.59 -2.10
C GLN A 145 -1.51 -1.79 -1.54
N PRO A 146 -0.73 -2.76 -2.06
CA PRO A 146 0.65 -2.88 -1.64
C PRO A 146 1.29 -1.51 -1.85
N ARG A 147 1.53 -0.81 -0.72
CA ARG A 147 1.85 0.63 -0.69
C ARG A 147 3.01 0.98 -1.60
N LEU A 148 3.95 0.04 -1.68
CA LEU A 148 4.97 -0.13 -2.70
C LEU A 148 5.54 -1.53 -2.43
N VAL A 149 5.43 -2.48 -3.36
CA VAL A 149 6.03 -3.82 -3.22
C VAL A 149 7.16 -3.96 -4.22
N VAL A 150 8.31 -4.43 -3.73
CA VAL A 150 9.53 -4.59 -4.51
C VAL A 150 9.94 -6.05 -4.45
N ARG A 151 10.27 -6.65 -5.59
CA ARG A 151 10.77 -8.02 -5.72
C ARG A 151 11.88 -8.07 -6.73
N ILE A 152 13.04 -8.61 -6.36
CA ILE A 152 14.09 -8.89 -7.35
C ILE A 152 13.87 -10.30 -7.92
N HIS A 153 13.88 -10.40 -9.25
CA HIS A 153 13.94 -11.67 -9.95
C HIS A 153 15.28 -11.80 -10.69
N PRO A 154 15.97 -12.94 -10.59
CA PRO A 154 15.73 -14.05 -9.66
C PRO A 154 16.07 -13.69 -8.19
N SER A 155 15.49 -14.38 -7.21
CA SER A 155 15.77 -14.16 -5.77
C SER A 155 17.08 -14.79 -5.29
N ARG A 156 17.56 -15.81 -6.01
CA ARG A 156 18.89 -16.44 -5.82
C ARG A 156 19.36 -16.99 -7.15
N THR A 157 20.63 -16.84 -7.48
CA THR A 157 21.21 -17.43 -8.70
C THR A 157 22.64 -17.88 -8.48
N ALA A 158 22.97 -19.06 -9.00
CA ALA A 158 24.33 -19.59 -9.02
C ALA A 158 24.79 -19.73 -10.48
N VAL A 159 25.89 -19.07 -10.85
CA VAL A 159 26.46 -19.13 -12.21
C VAL A 159 27.96 -19.37 -12.15
N SER A 160 28.55 -19.90 -13.23
CA SER A 160 30.00 -19.99 -13.36
C SER A 160 30.64 -18.62 -13.57
N GLN A 161 31.89 -18.45 -13.15
CA GLN A 161 32.69 -17.27 -13.50
C GLN A 161 32.61 -16.95 -15.00
N GLY A 162 32.48 -15.65 -15.32
CA GLY A 162 32.41 -15.15 -16.69
C GLY A 162 31.03 -15.20 -17.32
N SER A 163 30.02 -15.74 -16.62
CA SER A 163 28.64 -15.74 -17.10
C SER A 163 28.01 -14.34 -17.02
N GLU A 164 27.03 -14.11 -17.89
CA GLU A 164 26.18 -12.93 -17.87
C GLU A 164 25.05 -13.09 -16.84
N VAL A 165 24.79 -12.06 -16.03
CA VAL A 165 23.75 -12.08 -14.99
C VAL A 165 22.97 -10.77 -15.01
N THR A 166 21.63 -10.85 -14.98
CA THR A 166 20.76 -9.68 -14.86
C THR A 166 19.80 -9.85 -13.69
N LEU A 167 19.83 -8.90 -12.76
CA LEU A 167 18.88 -8.81 -11.66
C LEU A 167 17.83 -7.75 -11.99
N ARG A 168 16.56 -8.15 -12.07
CA ARG A 168 15.45 -7.24 -12.42
C ARG A 168 14.60 -6.93 -11.20
N CYS A 169 14.43 -5.64 -10.91
CA CYS A 169 13.62 -5.16 -9.80
C CYS A 169 12.17 -4.94 -10.25
N GLN A 170 11.29 -5.88 -9.92
CA GLN A 170 9.86 -5.84 -10.21
C GLN A 170 9.12 -5.07 -9.11
N VAL A 171 8.40 -4.03 -9.49
CA VAL A 171 7.72 -3.13 -8.54
C VAL A 171 6.22 -3.06 -8.83
N SER A 172 5.42 -3.06 -7.78
CA SER A 172 3.98 -2.79 -7.84
C SER A 172 3.64 -1.69 -6.85
N GLY A 173 3.02 -0.60 -7.31
CA GLY A 173 2.66 0.58 -6.52
C GLY A 173 2.57 1.84 -7.38
N GLU A 174 2.16 2.95 -6.79
CA GLU A 174 1.94 4.22 -7.52
C GLU A 174 3.26 4.84 -8.02
N PRO A 175 3.37 5.21 -9.32
CA PRO A 175 4.50 5.95 -9.88
C PRO A 175 4.50 7.43 -9.42
N PRO A 176 5.62 8.17 -9.54
CA PRO A 176 6.89 7.77 -10.15
C PRO A 176 7.77 6.90 -9.25
N HIS A 177 8.50 5.96 -9.85
CA HIS A 177 9.40 5.03 -9.17
C HIS A 177 10.87 5.45 -9.34
N PHE A 178 11.61 5.50 -8.24
CA PHE A 178 13.05 5.77 -8.22
C PHE A 178 13.81 4.55 -7.68
N PHE A 179 14.77 4.04 -8.45
CA PHE A 179 15.51 2.81 -8.13
C PHE A 179 16.93 3.10 -7.65
N TYR A 180 17.35 2.36 -6.61
CA TYR A 180 18.69 2.38 -6.05
C TYR A 180 19.18 0.95 -5.81
N TRP A 181 20.45 0.68 -6.12
CA TRP A 181 21.10 -0.61 -5.89
C TRP A 181 22.24 -0.48 -4.90
N SER A 182 22.26 -1.38 -3.91
CA SER A 182 23.32 -1.54 -2.93
C SER A 182 23.68 -3.00 -2.72
N ARG A 183 24.82 -3.27 -2.08
CA ARG A 183 25.13 -4.59 -1.53
C ARG A 183 24.81 -4.63 -0.04
N GLU A 184 24.37 -5.77 0.45
CA GLU A 184 24.03 -5.98 1.87
C GLU A 184 25.28 -5.98 2.77
N ASP A 185 26.45 -6.32 2.21
CA ASP A 185 27.74 -6.35 2.91
C ASP A 185 28.39 -4.96 3.08
N GLY A 186 27.72 -3.89 2.64
CA GLY A 186 28.20 -2.51 2.73
C GLY A 186 29.27 -2.13 1.69
N HIS A 187 29.75 -3.07 0.88
CA HIS A 187 30.66 -2.74 -0.22
C HIS A 187 29.93 -1.96 -1.33
N PRO A 188 30.64 -1.10 -2.07
CA PRO A 188 30.04 -0.44 -3.23
C PRO A 188 29.63 -1.47 -4.29
N VAL A 189 28.52 -1.21 -4.99
CA VAL A 189 28.14 -1.99 -6.17
C VAL A 189 29.28 -1.93 -7.18
N PRO A 190 29.74 -3.08 -7.72
CA PRO A 190 30.90 -3.12 -8.63
C PRO A 190 30.72 -2.17 -9.82
N SER A 191 31.80 -1.47 -10.20
CA SER A 191 31.79 -0.58 -11.37
C SER A 191 31.59 -1.32 -12.71
N THR A 192 31.85 -2.63 -12.72
CA THR A 192 31.55 -3.57 -13.81
C THR A 192 30.05 -3.83 -13.99
N ALA A 193 29.24 -3.57 -12.96
CA ALA A 193 27.79 -3.76 -13.00
C ALA A 193 27.11 -2.52 -13.60
N GLN A 194 26.31 -2.74 -14.64
CA GLN A 194 25.60 -1.69 -15.37
C GLN A 194 24.16 -1.58 -14.87
N ARG A 195 23.71 -0.35 -14.58
CA ARG A 195 22.31 -0.06 -14.28
C ARG A 195 21.57 0.22 -15.59
N ARG A 196 20.67 -0.67 -16.01
CA ARG A 196 19.87 -0.56 -17.24
C ARG A 196 18.43 -0.14 -16.92
N GLU A 197 17.68 0.26 -17.95
CA GLU A 197 16.27 0.68 -17.83
C GLU A 197 16.04 1.70 -16.68
N GLN A 198 16.78 2.82 -16.65
CA GLN A 198 16.69 3.83 -15.57
C GLN A 198 16.94 3.28 -14.16
N GLY A 199 17.67 2.17 -14.03
CA GLY A 199 18.01 1.55 -12.74
C GLY A 199 17.11 0.39 -12.33
N VAL A 200 16.11 0.00 -13.14
CA VAL A 200 15.26 -1.18 -12.89
C VAL A 200 16.08 -2.47 -12.89
N GLU A 201 17.13 -2.54 -13.72
CA GLU A 201 17.96 -3.73 -13.87
C GLU A 201 19.42 -3.48 -13.47
N LEU A 202 20.02 -4.44 -12.78
CA LEU A 202 21.45 -4.51 -12.52
C LEU A 202 22.06 -5.65 -13.33
N HIS A 203 22.92 -5.30 -14.27
CA HIS A 203 23.44 -6.21 -15.29
C HIS A 203 24.95 -6.39 -15.20
N PHE A 204 25.41 -7.64 -15.22
CA PHE A 204 26.81 -8.06 -15.22
C PHE A 204 27.08 -8.80 -16.53
N ALA A 205 27.96 -8.26 -17.38
CA ALA A 205 28.29 -8.89 -18.66
C ALA A 205 29.16 -10.15 -18.49
N SER A 206 30.03 -10.16 -17.48
CA SER A 206 30.93 -11.28 -17.16
C SER A 206 31.29 -11.24 -15.68
N ILE A 207 30.56 -11.99 -14.87
CA ILE A 207 30.65 -11.91 -13.41
C ILE A 207 31.91 -12.58 -12.83
N ARG A 208 32.52 -11.95 -11.82
CA ARG A 208 33.74 -12.42 -11.13
C ARG A 208 33.42 -13.04 -9.77
N PRO A 209 34.25 -13.96 -9.24
CA PRO A 209 34.05 -14.51 -7.90
C PRO A 209 33.98 -13.45 -6.79
N SER A 210 34.74 -12.35 -6.90
CA SER A 210 34.70 -11.21 -5.97
C SER A 210 33.40 -10.40 -6.02
N GLU A 211 32.58 -10.59 -7.05
CA GLU A 211 31.30 -9.91 -7.24
C GLU A 211 30.12 -10.74 -6.70
N ALA A 212 30.39 -11.93 -6.16
CA ALA A 212 29.40 -12.70 -5.41
C ALA A 212 28.95 -11.93 -4.16
N GLY A 213 27.68 -12.08 -3.80
CA GLY A 213 27.09 -11.39 -2.65
C GLY A 213 25.58 -11.22 -2.75
N VAL A 214 25.02 -10.53 -1.76
CA VAL A 214 23.59 -10.20 -1.71
C VAL A 214 23.38 -8.77 -2.18
N TYR A 215 22.62 -8.62 -3.26
CA TYR A 215 22.27 -7.34 -3.87
C TYR A 215 20.88 -6.91 -3.44
N VAL A 216 20.75 -5.65 -3.06
CA VAL A 216 19.50 -5.04 -2.59
C VAL A 216 19.07 -3.96 -3.57
N CYS A 217 17.85 -4.07 -4.06
CA CYS A 217 17.17 -3.05 -4.84
C CYS A 217 16.20 -2.33 -3.91
N THR A 218 16.36 -1.02 -3.79
CA THR A 218 15.46 -0.13 -3.08
C THR A 218 14.69 0.70 -4.09
N CYS A 219 13.37 0.64 -4.02
CA CYS A 219 12.48 1.51 -4.79
C CYS A 219 11.82 2.52 -3.86
N ARG A 220 11.78 3.79 -4.28
CA ARG A 220 11.14 4.89 -3.57
C ARG A 220 10.12 5.57 -4.47
N ASN A 221 8.98 5.93 -3.90
CA ASN A 221 8.05 6.91 -4.45
C ASN A 221 7.91 8.09 -3.44
N PRO A 222 7.14 9.16 -3.71
CA PRO A 222 7.04 10.31 -2.80
C PRO A 222 6.57 9.97 -1.37
N HIS A 223 5.82 8.88 -1.19
CA HIS A 223 5.15 8.55 0.07
C HIS A 223 5.72 7.32 0.79
N PHE A 224 6.39 6.42 0.05
CA PHE A 224 6.80 5.09 0.51
C PHE A 224 8.18 4.72 -0.05
N THR A 225 8.87 3.85 0.69
CA THR A 225 10.13 3.24 0.27
C THR A 225 10.08 1.78 0.66
N ASN A 226 10.49 0.89 -0.24
CA ASN A 226 10.57 -0.54 0.03
C ASN A 226 11.75 -1.15 -0.74
N SER A 227 12.21 -2.31 -0.31
CA SER A 227 13.41 -2.96 -0.84
C SER A 227 13.25 -4.48 -0.92
N SER A 228 14.01 -5.11 -1.80
CA SER A 228 14.12 -6.55 -1.91
C SER A 228 15.57 -6.97 -2.08
N ARG A 229 15.89 -8.22 -1.73
CA ARG A 229 17.25 -8.79 -1.81
C ARG A 229 17.32 -9.96 -2.78
N SER A 230 18.46 -10.11 -3.44
CA SER A 230 18.79 -11.25 -4.31
C SER A 230 20.22 -11.71 -4.05
N GLU A 231 20.41 -13.02 -3.90
CA GLU A 231 21.72 -13.62 -3.65
C GLU A 231 22.35 -14.13 -4.96
N VAL A 232 23.55 -13.65 -5.27
CA VAL A 232 24.34 -14.08 -6.43
C VAL A 232 25.54 -14.89 -5.95
N VAL A 233 25.60 -16.15 -6.37
CA VAL A 233 26.68 -17.08 -6.11
C VAL A 233 27.46 -17.32 -7.39
N VAL A 234 28.78 -17.18 -7.32
CA VAL A 234 29.66 -17.45 -8.46
C VAL A 234 30.43 -18.73 -8.17
N THR A 235 30.18 -19.77 -8.96
CA THR A 235 30.92 -21.02 -8.87
C THR A 235 32.15 -20.97 -9.78
N GLU A 236 33.25 -21.53 -9.31
CA GLU A 236 34.35 -21.89 -10.19
C GLU A 236 33.85 -23.04 -11.07
N GLY A 237 33.85 -22.86 -12.39
CA GLY A 237 33.29 -23.84 -13.32
C GLY A 237 33.94 -25.23 -13.14
N PRO A 238 33.27 -26.32 -13.56
CA PRO A 238 33.88 -27.64 -13.50
C PRO A 238 35.16 -27.62 -14.33
N SER A 239 36.32 -27.77 -13.68
CA SER A 239 37.54 -28.11 -14.39
C SER A 239 37.23 -29.42 -15.13
N LYS A 240 37.27 -29.41 -16.47
CA LYS A 240 37.08 -30.64 -17.24
C LYS A 240 38.14 -31.63 -16.77
N ALA A 241 37.71 -32.73 -16.13
CA ALA A 241 38.61 -33.73 -15.58
C ALA A 241 39.56 -34.23 -16.67
N ILE A 242 40.83 -34.43 -16.30
CA ILE A 242 41.82 -35.08 -17.16
C ILE A 242 41.31 -36.50 -17.43
N SER A 243 41.02 -36.83 -18.69
CA SER A 243 40.70 -38.20 -19.08
C SER A 243 42.01 -38.98 -19.26
N VAL A 244 42.30 -39.92 -18.36
CA VAL A 244 43.41 -40.88 -18.53
C VAL A 244 42.87 -42.08 -19.27
N THR A 245 43.40 -42.33 -20.47
CA THR A 245 43.06 -43.51 -21.27
C THR A 245 44.27 -44.42 -21.36
N VAL A 246 44.12 -45.68 -20.95
CA VAL A 246 45.12 -46.72 -21.19
C VAL A 246 45.01 -47.14 -22.64
N GLU A 247 46.07 -46.94 -23.44
CA GLU A 247 46.06 -47.31 -24.85
C GLU A 247 46.22 -48.84 -25.02
N GLU A 248 45.28 -49.41 -25.76
CA GLU A 248 45.11 -50.73 -26.40
C GLU A 248 45.59 -52.06 -25.79
N GLN A 249 46.46 -52.13 -24.79
CA GLN A 249 46.79 -53.41 -24.15
C GLN A 249 46.32 -53.47 -22.70
N LYS A 250 45.02 -53.73 -22.50
CA LYS A 250 44.42 -53.92 -21.17
C LYS A 250 44.78 -55.27 -20.53
N VAL A 251 45.27 -56.23 -21.31
CA VAL A 251 45.64 -57.58 -20.84
C VAL A 251 46.93 -58.02 -21.54
N GLN A 252 47.96 -58.40 -20.77
CA GLN A 252 49.19 -59.01 -21.27
C GLN A 252 49.40 -60.38 -20.59
N ASN A 253 49.43 -61.45 -21.39
CA ASN A 253 49.78 -62.78 -20.90
C ASN A 253 51.30 -62.93 -20.86
N VAL A 254 51.86 -63.01 -19.65
CA VAL A 254 53.30 -63.19 -19.44
C VAL A 254 53.61 -64.45 -18.64
N LYS A 255 54.81 -65.00 -18.84
CA LYS A 255 55.30 -66.15 -18.07
C LYS A 255 55.64 -65.72 -16.63
N ALA A 256 55.33 -66.60 -15.68
CA ALA A 256 55.57 -66.36 -14.26
C ALA A 256 57.04 -65.94 -14.00
N GLY A 257 57.22 -64.75 -13.40
CA GLY A 257 58.54 -64.15 -13.14
C GLY A 257 58.98 -63.05 -14.12
N SER A 258 58.20 -62.75 -15.16
CA SER A 258 58.48 -61.66 -16.10
C SER A 258 57.88 -60.32 -15.64
N ASP A 259 58.54 -59.20 -15.93
CA ASP A 259 58.04 -57.85 -15.65
C ASP A 259 57.04 -57.41 -16.75
N VAL A 260 55.92 -56.78 -16.36
CA VAL A 260 54.87 -56.27 -17.28
C VAL A 260 54.90 -54.75 -17.27
N THR A 261 54.75 -54.12 -18.45
CA THR A 261 54.71 -52.65 -18.58
C THR A 261 53.48 -52.22 -19.36
N PHE A 262 52.68 -51.33 -18.80
CA PHE A 262 51.54 -50.71 -19.46
C PHE A 262 51.83 -49.24 -19.76
N LEU A 263 51.42 -48.78 -20.94
CA LEU A 263 51.52 -47.37 -21.32
C LEU A 263 50.18 -46.68 -21.05
N CYS A 264 50.18 -45.71 -20.14
CA CYS A 264 49.02 -44.89 -19.83
C CYS A 264 49.19 -43.50 -20.44
N THR A 265 48.27 -43.09 -21.31
CA THR A 265 48.30 -41.77 -21.96
C THR A 265 47.23 -40.88 -21.32
N ALA A 266 47.66 -39.86 -20.58
CA ALA A 266 46.77 -38.84 -20.02
C ALA A 266 46.58 -37.71 -21.03
N ARG A 267 45.35 -37.48 -21.52
CA ARG A 267 45.04 -36.37 -22.42
C ARG A 267 44.22 -35.31 -21.68
N SER A 268 44.72 -34.08 -21.69
CA SER A 268 44.03 -32.91 -21.14
C SER A 268 43.56 -32.01 -22.27
N LYS A 269 42.28 -31.60 -22.26
CA LYS A 269 41.74 -30.55 -23.15
C LYS A 269 41.71 -29.20 -22.42
N VAL A 270 42.82 -28.78 -21.84
CA VAL A 270 42.98 -27.40 -21.37
C VAL A 270 43.46 -26.57 -22.56
N SER A 271 42.58 -25.71 -23.09
CA SER A 271 42.97 -24.66 -24.03
C SER A 271 43.71 -23.56 -23.26
N LEU A 272 45.03 -23.67 -23.18
CA LEU A 272 45.87 -22.56 -22.73
C LEU A 272 45.97 -21.55 -23.88
N TRP A 273 45.21 -20.45 -23.81
CA TRP A 273 45.51 -19.23 -24.56
C TRP A 273 46.22 -18.26 -23.63
N GLY A 274 47.51 -18.01 -23.92
CA GLY A 274 48.41 -17.10 -23.21
C GLY A 274 48.84 -17.65 -21.85
N VAL A 275 50.07 -18.13 -21.64
CA VAL A 275 51.35 -17.44 -21.81
C VAL A 275 52.40 -18.50 -22.17
N GLY A 276 53.33 -18.14 -23.06
CA GLY A 276 54.35 -19.04 -23.57
C GLY A 276 55.37 -19.42 -22.51
N GLU A 277 55.36 -20.69 -22.11
CA GLU A 277 56.54 -21.41 -21.62
C GLU A 277 56.40 -22.89 -21.98
N ARG A 278 57.44 -23.45 -22.61
CA ARG A 278 57.50 -24.85 -23.05
C ARG A 278 57.58 -25.77 -21.83
N GLY A 279 56.44 -26.09 -21.23
CA GLY A 279 56.30 -27.18 -20.28
C GLY A 279 56.28 -28.52 -21.00
N LYS A 280 57.45 -29.17 -21.15
CA LYS A 280 57.51 -30.60 -21.48
C LYS A 280 56.79 -31.37 -20.37
N CYS A 281 55.63 -31.94 -20.64
CA CYS A 281 55.13 -33.05 -19.82
C CYS A 281 56.05 -34.24 -20.06
N GLY A 282 57.09 -34.38 -19.22
CA GLY A 282 57.88 -35.60 -19.16
C GLY A 282 56.94 -36.76 -18.82
N GLY A 283 56.87 -37.75 -19.72
CA GLY A 283 56.13 -38.98 -19.46
C GLY A 283 56.66 -39.62 -18.18
N ILE A 284 55.84 -39.65 -17.14
CA ILE A 284 56.16 -40.39 -15.92
C ILE A 284 55.95 -41.87 -16.25
N LEU A 285 57.04 -42.61 -16.48
CA LEU A 285 57.03 -44.06 -16.47
C LEU A 285 56.78 -44.55 -15.04
N ALA A 286 55.51 -44.80 -14.69
CA ALA A 286 55.19 -45.51 -13.47
C ALA A 286 55.46 -47.02 -13.67
N LYS A 287 56.64 -47.50 -13.24
CA LYS A 287 56.93 -48.93 -13.16
C LYS A 287 56.29 -49.53 -11.91
N GLY A 288 55.09 -50.08 -12.02
CA GLY A 288 54.48 -50.91 -10.99
C GLY A 288 54.97 -52.36 -11.09
N ARG A 289 55.58 -52.90 -10.02
CA ARG A 289 56.08 -54.28 -9.97
C ARG A 289 55.21 -55.10 -9.03
N GLN A 290 54.45 -56.07 -9.55
CA GLN A 290 53.56 -56.90 -8.73
C GLN A 290 54.01 -58.37 -8.83
N LYS A 291 54.54 -58.92 -7.72
CA LYS A 291 54.92 -60.33 -7.60
C LYS A 291 53.68 -61.17 -7.24
N SER A 292 53.31 -62.09 -8.12
CA SER A 292 52.26 -63.09 -7.88
C SER A 292 52.70 -64.09 -6.81
N SER A 293 52.03 -64.12 -5.65
CA SER A 293 52.13 -65.21 -4.66
C SER A 293 50.87 -66.10 -4.67
N ARG A 294 51.08 -67.38 -4.35
CA ARG A 294 50.24 -68.55 -4.62
C ARG A 294 48.90 -68.63 -3.85
N SER A 295 47.85 -69.01 -4.59
CA SER A 295 46.74 -69.95 -4.32
C SER A 295 46.11 -70.06 -2.91
N GLY A 296 44.85 -69.63 -2.82
CA GLY A 296 43.83 -70.08 -1.85
C GLY A 296 42.45 -69.47 -2.20
N PRO A 297 41.33 -70.20 -2.11
CA PRO A 297 40.05 -69.74 -2.65
C PRO A 297 39.37 -68.73 -1.72
N ARG A 298 38.89 -67.60 -2.25
CA ARG A 298 37.92 -66.71 -1.60
C ARG A 298 36.87 -66.24 -2.61
N GLY A 299 35.66 -66.03 -2.09
CA GLY A 299 34.38 -66.00 -2.79
C GLY A 299 34.13 -64.84 -3.74
N PRO A 300 32.95 -64.80 -4.38
CA PRO A 300 32.62 -63.83 -5.40
C PRO A 300 32.34 -62.47 -4.74
N GLY A 301 33.03 -61.41 -5.17
CA GLY A 301 32.66 -60.05 -4.74
C GLY A 301 33.71 -58.94 -4.81
N GLU A 302 34.96 -59.19 -5.20
CA GLU A 302 35.95 -58.11 -5.34
C GLU A 302 36.28 -57.86 -6.81
N THR A 303 35.89 -56.68 -7.30
CA THR A 303 36.22 -56.14 -8.61
C THR A 303 37.40 -55.17 -8.45
N CYS A 304 38.42 -55.31 -9.30
CA CYS A 304 39.46 -54.30 -9.48
C CYS A 304 38.92 -53.09 -10.24
#